data_AF-A0A931M381-F1
#
_entry.id   AF-A0A931M381-F1
#
_cell.length_a   1.000
_cell.length_b   1.000
_cell.length_c   1.000
_cell.angle_alpha   90.00
_cell.angle_beta   90.00
_cell.angle_gamma   90.00
#
_symmetry.space_group_name_H-M   'P 1'
#
loop_
_entity.id
_entity.type
_entity.pdbx_description
1 polymer ?
#
loop_
_entity_poly.entity_id
_entity_poly.type
_entity_poly.pdbx_seq_one_letter_code
_entity_poly.pdbx_strand_id
1 'polypeptide(L)'
;MKKTFQLFCTIHLLLLFMGAAVLPYHAISQSNTASVTKDTFNIGYAIYTKDAKPGTLNAIWNYANVWSGKGKASGVSKNGFAGNYHIKYYYENGEFSDEYDLIIEKAGKFYNLSWIADGKVSARGIGTVIDNRLIAGWCRVTD
;
A
#
# COMPACT_ATOMS: atom_id res chain seq x y z
N MET A 1 -2.33 -74.25 22.69
CA MET A 1 -2.92 -75.44 22.02
C MET A 1 -4.40 -75.20 21.79
N LYS A 2 -4.86 -75.42 20.54
CA LYS A 2 -6.25 -75.41 20.01
C LYS A 2 -6.94 -74.03 19.96
N LYS A 3 -7.67 -73.66 18.90
CA LYS A 3 -7.79 -74.09 17.49
C LYS A 3 -8.62 -72.97 16.80
N THR A 4 -8.12 -72.51 15.67
CA THR A 4 -8.85 -72.13 14.44
C THR A 4 -10.31 -71.64 14.53
N PHE A 5 -10.55 -70.43 14.01
CA PHE A 5 -11.69 -70.19 13.13
C PHE A 5 -11.20 -69.42 11.90
N GLN A 6 -11.36 -70.05 10.74
CA GLN A 6 -11.11 -69.45 9.44
C GLN A 6 -12.34 -68.66 9.00
N LEU A 7 -12.13 -67.50 8.39
CA LEU A 7 -13.05 -67.03 7.37
C LEU A 7 -12.22 -66.52 6.18
N PHE A 8 -12.36 -67.26 5.08
CA PHE A 8 -11.89 -66.87 3.76
C PHE A 8 -12.64 -65.62 3.30
N CYS A 9 -11.92 -64.61 2.87
CA CYS A 9 -12.38 -63.76 1.78
C CYS A 9 -11.16 -63.24 1.02
N THR A 10 -10.81 -63.98 -0.04
CA THR A 10 -10.07 -63.48 -1.19
C THR A 10 -10.69 -62.18 -1.70
N ILE A 11 -9.87 -61.20 -2.09
CA ILE A 11 -9.89 -60.55 -3.42
C ILE A 11 -8.92 -59.34 -3.44
N HIS A 12 -7.92 -59.49 -4.30
CA HIS A 12 -7.23 -58.49 -5.14
C HIS A 12 -6.56 -57.25 -4.53
N LEU A 13 -5.23 -57.33 -4.55
CA LEU A 13 -4.29 -56.26 -4.86
C LEU A 13 -4.75 -55.46 -6.09
N LEU A 14 -4.96 -54.15 -5.96
CA LEU A 14 -4.87 -53.21 -7.08
C LEU A 14 -4.37 -51.84 -6.61
N LEU A 15 -3.64 -51.17 -7.50
CA LEU A 15 -2.68 -50.10 -7.30
C LEU A 15 -3.23 -48.75 -6.82
N LEU A 16 -2.30 -47.97 -6.23
CA LEU A 16 -2.28 -46.51 -6.15
C LEU A 16 -2.97 -45.82 -7.33
N PHE A 17 -3.73 -44.76 -7.04
CA PHE A 17 -3.52 -43.46 -7.68
C PHE A 17 -3.95 -42.35 -6.73
N MET A 18 -2.99 -41.49 -6.37
CA MET A 18 -3.26 -40.18 -5.77
C MET A 18 -4.08 -39.35 -6.76
N GLY A 19 -5.33 -39.04 -6.40
CA GLY A 19 -6.15 -38.05 -7.08
C GLY A 19 -6.29 -36.82 -6.21
N ALA A 20 -5.23 -36.01 -6.10
CA ALA A 20 -5.40 -34.64 -5.63
C ALA A 20 -6.21 -33.89 -6.70
N ALA A 21 -7.44 -33.50 -6.36
CA ALA A 21 -8.22 -32.61 -7.20
C ALA A 21 -7.52 -31.24 -7.23
N VAL A 22 -6.67 -31.05 -8.23
CA VAL A 22 -6.14 -29.73 -8.58
C VAL A 22 -7.30 -28.98 -9.22
N LEU A 23 -8.03 -28.22 -8.41
CA LEU A 23 -8.93 -27.20 -8.94
C LEU A 23 -8.08 -26.24 -9.78
N PRO A 24 -8.42 -25.99 -11.06
CA PRO A 24 -7.69 -25.00 -11.85
C PRO A 24 -8.01 -23.64 -11.24
N TYR A 25 -7.07 -23.11 -10.46
CA TYR A 25 -7.01 -21.67 -10.20
C TYR A 25 -7.03 -21.02 -11.58
N HIS A 26 -8.15 -20.39 -11.95
CA HIS A 26 -8.18 -19.48 -13.06
C HIS A 26 -7.30 -18.30 -12.65
N ALA A 27 -6.02 -18.40 -12.98
CA ALA A 27 -5.17 -17.24 -13.08
C ALA A 27 -5.82 -16.33 -14.11
N ILE A 28 -6.46 -15.25 -13.64
CA ILE A 28 -6.87 -14.15 -14.50
C ILE A 28 -5.56 -13.57 -15.02
N SER A 29 -5.14 -14.07 -16.18
CA SER A 29 -4.10 -13.46 -16.99
C SER A 29 -4.63 -12.08 -17.36
N GLN A 30 -4.01 -11.03 -16.82
CA GLN A 30 -4.20 -9.68 -17.35
C GLN A 30 -3.68 -9.70 -18.78
N SER A 31 -4.59 -9.86 -19.74
CA SER A 31 -4.27 -9.71 -21.15
C SER A 31 -3.90 -8.25 -21.39
N ASN A 32 -2.63 -8.01 -21.68
CA ASN A 32 -2.18 -6.71 -22.20
C ASN A 32 -2.76 -6.52 -23.60
N THR A 33 -3.93 -5.92 -23.68
CA THR A 33 -4.55 -5.47 -24.93
C THR A 33 -4.73 -3.96 -24.86
N ALA A 34 -3.97 -3.28 -25.73
CA ALA A 34 -4.03 -1.87 -26.10
C ALA A 34 -3.78 -0.84 -24.99
N SER A 35 -2.73 -0.05 -25.17
CA SER A 35 -2.49 1.20 -24.47
C SER A 35 -3.66 2.18 -24.72
N VAL A 36 -4.68 2.12 -23.88
CA VAL A 36 -5.46 3.32 -23.58
C VAL A 36 -4.45 4.27 -22.95
N THR A 37 -4.09 5.34 -23.64
CA THR A 37 -3.49 6.50 -22.98
C THR A 37 -4.52 7.02 -21.99
N LYS A 38 -4.53 6.42 -20.80
CA LYS A 38 -5.38 6.81 -19.68
C LYS A 38 -4.99 8.24 -19.37
N ASP A 39 -5.90 9.17 -19.60
CA ASP A 39 -5.75 10.54 -19.10
C ASP A 39 -5.72 10.45 -17.57
N THR A 40 -4.51 10.35 -17.02
CA THR A 40 -4.28 10.20 -15.59
C THR A 40 -4.36 11.58 -14.97
N PHE A 41 -5.29 11.77 -14.05
CA PHE A 41 -5.35 13.02 -13.29
C PHE A 41 -4.02 13.26 -12.57
N ASN A 42 -3.45 14.45 -12.72
CA ASN A 42 -2.28 14.89 -11.98
C ASN A 42 -2.64 15.30 -10.53
N ILE A 43 -3.40 14.48 -9.84
CA ILE A 43 -3.84 14.70 -8.45
C ILE A 43 -3.83 13.38 -7.67
N GLY A 44 -3.75 13.51 -6.35
CA GLY A 44 -3.83 12.40 -5.43
C GLY A 44 -4.26 12.84 -4.05
N TYR A 45 -4.21 11.91 -3.10
CA TYR A 45 -4.35 12.22 -1.69
C TYR A 45 -3.36 11.44 -0.83
N ALA A 46 -3.10 11.95 0.36
CA ALA A 46 -2.37 11.27 1.41
C ALA A 46 -3.09 11.46 2.75
N ILE A 47 -3.15 10.40 3.55
CA ILE A 47 -3.68 10.42 4.91
C ILE A 47 -2.53 10.13 5.86
N TYR A 48 -2.29 11.01 6.82
CA TYR A 48 -1.26 10.84 7.83
C TYR A 48 -1.86 10.59 9.20
N THR A 49 -1.28 9.62 9.91
CA THR A 49 -1.54 9.38 11.33
C THR A 49 -0.23 9.46 12.10
N LYS A 50 -0.30 9.95 13.34
CA LYS A 50 0.84 9.92 14.25
C LYS A 50 1.10 8.48 14.66
N ASP A 51 2.36 8.10 14.68
CA ASP A 51 2.78 6.84 15.29
C ASP A 51 3.18 7.05 16.76
N ALA A 52 3.35 5.95 17.50
CA ALA A 52 3.70 5.99 18.92
C ALA A 52 5.05 6.68 19.18
N LYS A 53 5.98 6.61 18.23
CA LYS A 53 7.27 7.30 18.32
C LYS A 53 7.10 8.78 17.92
N PRO A 54 7.47 9.74 18.80
CA PRO A 54 7.44 11.17 18.46
C PRO A 54 8.24 11.46 17.18
N GLY A 55 7.75 12.41 16.38
CA GLY A 55 8.37 12.76 15.11
C GLY A 55 8.16 11.75 13.98
N THR A 56 7.32 10.73 14.16
CA THR A 56 7.02 9.76 13.10
C THR A 56 5.54 9.72 12.71
N LEU A 57 5.30 9.54 11.41
CA LEU A 57 3.97 9.45 10.82
C LEU A 57 3.83 8.17 10.00
N ASN A 58 2.66 7.56 10.03
CA ASN A 58 2.24 6.57 9.04
C ASN A 58 1.44 7.27 7.95
N ALA A 59 1.55 6.80 6.70
CA ALA A 59 0.82 7.35 5.58
C ALA A 59 0.08 6.25 4.79
N ILE A 60 -1.07 6.62 4.22
CA ILE A 60 -1.72 5.93 3.11
C ILE A 60 -1.81 6.94 1.98
N TRP A 61 -1.53 6.55 0.74
CA TRP A 61 -1.49 7.46 -0.39
C TRP A 61 -2.17 6.87 -1.63
N ASN A 62 -2.64 7.76 -2.50
CA ASN A 62 -3.13 7.45 -3.83
C ASN A 62 -2.67 8.52 -4.83
N TYR A 63 -2.42 8.12 -6.08
CA TYR A 63 -2.19 9.01 -7.22
C TYR A 63 -3.02 8.55 -8.42
N ALA A 64 -3.72 9.51 -9.04
CA ALA A 64 -4.50 9.34 -10.27
C ALA A 64 -5.56 8.22 -10.22
N ASN A 65 -5.95 7.72 -9.04
CA ASN A 65 -6.74 6.50 -8.89
C ASN A 65 -6.12 5.27 -9.59
N VAL A 66 -4.79 5.24 -9.74
CA VAL A 66 -4.06 4.14 -10.39
C VAL A 66 -3.01 3.54 -9.46
N TRP A 67 -2.30 4.41 -8.74
CA TRP A 67 -1.23 4.00 -7.84
C TRP A 67 -1.63 4.30 -6.40
N SER A 68 -1.34 3.37 -5.49
CA SER A 68 -1.58 3.55 -4.06
C SER A 68 -0.60 2.72 -3.24
N GLY A 69 -0.59 3.02 -1.95
CA GLY A 69 0.06 2.18 -0.97
C GLY A 69 0.25 2.88 0.35
N LYS A 70 1.34 2.52 1.03
CA LYS A 70 1.65 2.98 2.38
C LYS A 70 2.91 3.82 2.39
N GLY A 71 3.10 4.60 3.45
CA GLY A 71 4.32 5.34 3.66
C GLY A 71 4.69 5.47 5.12
N LYS A 72 5.96 5.80 5.36
CA LYS A 72 6.51 6.04 6.69
C LYS A 72 7.33 7.33 6.67
N ALA A 73 6.99 8.25 7.56
CA ALA A 73 7.72 9.49 7.73
C ALA A 73 8.43 9.52 9.09
N SER A 74 9.62 10.14 9.12
CA SER A 74 10.35 10.44 10.34
C SER A 74 11.02 11.80 10.24
N GLY A 75 11.01 12.58 11.31
CA GLY A 75 11.68 13.87 11.34
C GLY A 75 11.31 14.70 12.57
N VAL A 76 11.40 16.02 12.42
CA VAL A 76 11.14 16.97 13.49
C VAL A 76 9.69 17.40 13.43
N SER A 77 8.88 16.87 14.35
CA SER A 77 7.51 17.32 14.56
C SER A 77 7.45 18.61 15.38
N LYS A 78 6.51 19.48 15.02
CA LYS A 78 6.07 20.65 15.78
C LYS A 78 4.62 20.40 16.27
N ASN A 79 3.89 21.46 16.58
CA ASN A 79 2.50 21.36 17.04
C ASN A 79 1.58 20.74 15.97
N GLY A 80 0.74 19.78 16.40
CA GLY A 80 -0.18 19.09 15.50
C GLY A 80 0.55 18.13 14.56
N PHE A 81 0.33 18.27 13.26
CA PHE A 81 1.04 17.55 12.19
C PHE A 81 2.14 18.39 11.53
N ALA A 82 2.30 19.66 11.93
CA ALA A 82 3.31 20.52 11.33
C ALA A 82 4.71 20.00 11.67
N GLY A 83 5.65 20.10 10.73
CA GLY A 83 6.99 19.58 10.90
C GLY A 83 7.72 19.37 9.58
N ASN A 84 9.00 19.00 9.70
CA ASN A 84 9.84 18.62 8.58
C ASN A 84 10.14 17.14 8.73
N TYR A 85 9.78 16.35 7.72
CA TYR A 85 9.88 14.91 7.73
C TYR A 85 10.61 14.44 6.49
N HIS A 86 11.34 13.35 6.61
CA HIS A 86 11.69 12.54 5.47
C HIS A 86 10.68 11.40 5.37
N ILE A 87 10.03 11.23 4.22
CA ILE A 87 8.99 10.22 3.99
C ILE A 87 9.38 9.27 2.86
N LYS A 88 9.17 7.98 3.09
CA LYS A 88 9.27 6.94 2.05
C LYS A 88 7.88 6.37 1.77
N TYR A 89 7.57 6.19 0.50
CA TYR A 89 6.34 5.59 0.02
C TYR A 89 6.62 4.26 -0.67
N TYR A 90 5.67 3.36 -0.52
CA TYR A 90 5.69 2.01 -1.07
C TYR A 90 4.34 1.76 -1.74
N TYR A 91 4.36 0.97 -2.81
CA TYR A 91 3.15 0.44 -3.43
C TYR A 91 2.50 -0.61 -2.53
N GLU A 92 1.27 -1.02 -2.84
CA GLU A 92 0.54 -2.05 -2.07
C GLU A 92 1.29 -3.38 -1.94
N ASN A 93 2.08 -3.75 -2.95
CA ASN A 93 2.91 -4.95 -2.93
C ASN A 93 4.18 -4.81 -2.04
N GLY A 94 4.40 -3.65 -1.44
CA GLY A 94 5.56 -3.35 -0.60
C GLY A 94 6.80 -2.89 -1.36
N GLU A 95 6.78 -2.82 -2.69
CA GLU A 95 7.87 -2.27 -3.47
C GLU A 95 8.00 -0.77 -3.22
N PHE A 96 9.25 -0.29 -3.20
CA PHE A 96 9.54 1.14 -3.07
C PHE A 96 8.97 1.92 -4.27
N SER A 97 8.30 3.03 -3.98
CA SER A 97 7.78 3.96 -4.99
C SER A 97 8.70 5.16 -5.10
N ASP A 98 8.72 5.97 -4.05
CA ASP A 98 9.37 7.28 -4.03
C ASP A 98 9.71 7.68 -2.59
N GLU A 99 10.59 8.67 -2.43
CA GLU A 99 10.82 9.35 -1.17
C GLU A 99 10.93 10.86 -1.35
N TYR A 100 10.60 11.59 -0.28
CA TYR A 100 10.56 13.05 -0.29
C TYR A 100 11.00 13.62 1.04
N ASP A 101 11.56 14.83 0.99
CA ASP A 101 11.51 15.74 2.12
C ASP A 101 10.11 16.38 2.14
N LEU A 102 9.31 15.97 3.13
CA LEU A 102 7.95 16.41 3.36
C LEU A 102 7.93 17.53 4.39
N ILE A 103 7.51 18.71 3.94
CA ILE A 103 7.27 19.86 4.81
C ILE A 103 5.77 20.02 5.01
N ILE A 104 5.33 20.01 6.27
CA ILE A 104 3.94 20.24 6.66
C ILE A 104 3.89 21.54 7.49
N GLU A 105 3.14 22.52 7.02
CA GLU A 105 2.99 23.82 7.66
C GLU A 105 1.54 24.06 8.07
N LYS A 106 1.32 24.55 9.29
CA LYS A 106 -0.03 24.88 9.74
C LYS A 106 -0.44 26.24 9.18
N ALA A 107 -1.57 26.28 8.46
CA ALA A 107 -2.15 27.47 7.86
C ALA A 107 -3.57 27.70 8.44
N GLY A 108 -3.63 28.26 9.65
CA GLY A 108 -4.88 28.44 10.39
C GLY A 108 -5.49 27.10 10.80
N LYS A 109 -6.68 26.77 10.26
CA LYS A 109 -7.37 25.48 10.48
C LYS A 109 -6.90 24.37 9.54
N PHE A 110 -6.18 24.74 8.48
CA PHE A 110 -5.69 23.84 7.44
C PHE A 110 -4.17 23.65 7.55
N TYR A 111 -3.62 22.85 6.65
CA TYR A 111 -2.20 22.64 6.48
C TYR A 111 -1.82 22.80 5.01
N ASN A 112 -0.64 23.36 4.76
CA ASN A 112 0.04 23.30 3.48
C ASN A 112 1.08 22.19 3.53
N LEU A 113 1.19 21.43 2.44
CA LEU A 113 2.15 20.34 2.31
C LEU A 113 2.98 20.56 1.07
N SER A 114 4.29 20.35 1.19
CA SER A 114 5.22 20.33 0.06
C SER A 114 6.02 19.03 0.12
N TRP A 115 6.07 18.32 -1.00
CA TRP A 115 6.92 17.16 -1.20
C TRP A 115 8.08 17.59 -2.08
N ILE A 116 9.30 17.47 -1.54
CA ILE A 116 10.52 17.94 -2.19
C ILE A 116 11.37 16.74 -2.54
N ALA A 117 11.77 16.64 -3.81
CA ALA A 117 12.77 15.69 -4.28
C ALA A 117 13.92 16.48 -4.94
N ASP A 118 15.16 16.09 -4.66
CA ASP A 118 16.35 16.73 -5.21
C ASP A 118 16.38 18.27 -5.05
N GLY A 119 15.90 18.74 -3.89
CA GLY A 119 15.82 20.17 -3.57
C GLY A 119 14.75 20.96 -4.33
N LYS A 120 13.91 20.30 -5.14
CA LYS A 120 12.82 20.92 -5.91
C LYS A 120 11.46 20.45 -5.42
N VAL A 121 10.46 21.34 -5.44
CA VAL A 121 9.09 21.00 -5.05
C VAL A 121 8.44 20.16 -6.15
N SER A 122 8.30 18.86 -5.90
CA SER A 122 7.69 17.89 -6.82
C SER A 122 6.17 17.87 -6.74
N ALA A 123 5.60 18.17 -5.57
CA ALA A 123 4.17 18.25 -5.36
C ALA A 123 3.80 19.26 -4.28
N ARG A 124 2.58 19.81 -4.40
CA ARG A 124 1.97 20.66 -3.37
C ARG A 124 0.60 20.13 -3.01
N GLY A 125 0.19 20.38 -1.77
CA GLY A 125 -1.09 19.93 -1.27
C GLY A 125 -1.62 20.79 -0.14
N ILE A 126 -2.90 20.61 0.11
CA ILE A 126 -3.62 21.21 1.23
C ILE A 126 -4.28 20.10 2.04
N GLY A 127 -4.34 20.27 3.36
CA GLY A 127 -4.94 19.27 4.22
C GLY A 127 -5.72 19.84 5.40
N THR A 128 -6.55 18.99 5.97
CA THR A 128 -7.31 19.26 7.19
C THR A 128 -7.21 18.08 8.14
N VAL A 129 -7.39 18.32 9.43
CA VAL A 129 -7.41 17.24 10.43
C VAL A 129 -8.85 16.83 10.70
N ILE A 130 -9.15 15.56 10.49
CA ILE A 130 -10.42 14.90 10.82
C ILE A 130 -10.08 13.64 11.62
N ASP A 131 -10.73 13.45 12.77
CA ASP A 131 -10.52 12.28 13.65
C ASP A 131 -9.04 12.00 13.97
N ASN A 132 -8.28 13.06 14.25
CA ASN A 132 -6.85 13.01 14.52
C ASN A 132 -6.00 12.44 13.36
N ARG A 133 -6.47 12.57 12.11
CA ARG A 133 -5.75 12.21 10.89
C ARG A 133 -5.64 13.45 10.00
N LEU A 134 -4.46 13.74 9.49
CA LEU A 134 -4.30 14.78 8.47
C LEU A 134 -4.64 14.17 7.11
N ILE A 135 -5.73 14.63 6.50
CA ILE A 135 -6.15 14.24 5.15
C ILE A 135 -5.73 15.37 4.22
N ALA A 136 -4.90 15.06 3.23
CA ALA A 136 -4.34 16.02 2.30
C ALA A 136 -4.60 15.61 0.85
N GLY A 137 -5.17 16.51 0.06
CA GLY A 137 -5.17 16.42 -1.40
C GLY A 137 -3.92 17.08 -1.95
N TRP A 138 -3.37 16.55 -3.05
CA TRP A 138 -2.14 17.06 -3.65
C TRP A 138 -2.15 16.94 -5.18
N CYS A 139 -1.29 17.73 -5.84
CA CYS A 139 -1.00 17.65 -7.27
C CYS A 139 0.51 17.72 -7.51
N ARG A 140 1.03 17.06 -8.57
CA ARG A 140 2.43 17.28 -8.96
C ARG A 140 2.56 18.69 -9.53
N VAL A 141 3.69 19.32 -9.25
CA VAL A 141 4.11 20.48 -10.02
C VAL A 141 4.59 19.92 -11.36
N THR A 142 3.88 20.23 -12.44
CA THR A 142 4.39 20.03 -13.80
C THR A 142 5.38 21.15 -14.10
N ASP A 143 6.46 20.83 -14.79
CA ASP A 143 7.33 21.82 -15.43
C ASP A 143 6.58 22.59 -16.53
#